data_AF-A0A2R4FHS8-F1
#
_entry.id   AF-A0A2R4FHS8-F1
#
_cell.length_a   1.000
_cell.length_b   1.000
_cell.length_c   1.000
_cell.angle_alpha   90.00
_cell.angle_beta   90.00
_cell.angle_gamma   90.00
#
_symmetry.space_group_name_H-M   'P 1'
#
loop_
_entity.id
_entity.type
_entity.pdbx_description
1 polymer ?
#
loop_
_entity_poly.entity_id
_entity_poly.type
_entity_poly.pdbx_seq_one_letter_code
_entity_poly.pdbx_strand_id
1 'polypeptide(L)'
;MSAADPLLDRAAIEDAFRRLGDRLARRGVIADLYVFGGAAMALAYDARRATRDIDAVFQPHGIVLDEARAVADELGLPHWWLNEQASAYVAPGGDATAPRVFDHPGLRVAAASPEHLLA
;
A
#
# COMPACT_ATOMS: atom_id res chain seq x y z
N MET A 1 -11.86 -21.71 -12.99
CA MET A 1 -12.86 -20.62 -12.90
C MET A 1 -12.17 -19.47 -12.19
N SER A 2 -11.87 -18.37 -12.88
CA SER A 2 -11.33 -17.18 -12.22
C SER A 2 -12.44 -16.63 -11.34
N ALA A 3 -12.27 -16.74 -10.02
CA ALA A 3 -12.95 -15.81 -9.12
C ALA A 3 -12.46 -14.42 -9.53
N ALA A 4 -13.37 -13.46 -9.70
CA ALA A 4 -12.97 -12.08 -9.87
C ALA A 4 -12.10 -11.70 -8.66
N ASP A 5 -10.91 -11.17 -8.89
CA ASP A 5 -10.01 -10.79 -7.80
C ASP A 5 -10.74 -9.83 -6.84
N PRO A 6 -10.61 -10.02 -5.51
CA PRO A 6 -11.30 -9.19 -4.54
C PRO A 6 -10.91 -7.72 -4.71
N LEU A 7 -11.91 -6.83 -4.73
CA LEU A 7 -11.67 -5.39 -4.72
C LEU A 7 -11.31 -4.94 -3.30
N LEU A 8 -10.25 -4.16 -3.20
CA LEU A 8 -9.76 -3.52 -2.00
C LEU A 8 -10.37 -2.12 -1.88
N ASP A 9 -11.41 -1.99 -1.06
CA ASP A 9 -11.90 -0.69 -0.58
C ASP A 9 -11.02 -0.15 0.56
N ARG A 10 -11.34 1.05 1.05
CA ARG A 10 -10.58 1.69 2.14
C ARG A 10 -10.41 0.79 3.37
N ALA A 11 -11.47 0.09 3.78
CA ALA A 11 -11.43 -0.76 4.98
C ALA A 11 -10.58 -2.01 4.76
N ALA A 12 -10.68 -2.63 3.58
CA ALA A 12 -9.85 -3.76 3.20
C ALA A 12 -8.36 -3.38 3.10
N ILE A 13 -8.05 -2.20 2.55
CA ILE A 13 -6.68 -1.67 2.51
C ILE A 13 -6.14 -1.46 3.94
N GLU A 14 -6.92 -0.83 4.82
CA GLU A 14 -6.51 -0.60 6.21
C GLU A 14 -6.32 -1.91 7.00
N ASP A 15 -7.14 -2.94 6.75
CA ASP A 15 -6.96 -4.27 7.37
C ASP A 15 -5.66 -4.94 6.89
N ALA A 16 -5.41 -4.92 5.59
CA ALA A 16 -4.18 -5.47 5.02
C ALA A 16 -2.93 -4.75 5.54
N PHE A 17 -2.97 -3.41 5.65
CA PHE A 17 -1.89 -2.62 6.24
C PHE A 17 -1.70 -2.88 7.73
N ARG A 18 -2.77 -3.07 8.50
CA ARG A 18 -2.66 -3.44 9.92
C ARG A 18 -1.95 -4.78 10.08
N ARG A 19 -2.36 -5.81 9.33
CA ARG A 19 -1.72 -7.13 9.37
C ARG A 19 -0.26 -7.08 8.94
N LEU A 20 0.05 -6.35 7.86
CA LEU A 20 1.43 -6.13 7.42
C LEU A 20 2.25 -5.44 8.53
N GLY A 21 1.70 -4.39 9.12
CA GLY A 21 2.32 -3.66 10.22
C GLY A 21 2.57 -4.51 11.46
N ASP A 22 1.62 -5.37 11.86
CA ASP A 22 1.77 -6.30 12.99
C ASP A 22 2.88 -7.33 12.73
N ARG A 23 2.99 -7.81 11.49
CA ARG A 23 4.01 -8.78 11.08
C ARG A 23 5.40 -8.14 11.10
N LEU A 24 5.54 -6.94 10.55
CA LEU A 24 6.79 -6.17 10.56
C LEU A 24 7.22 -5.80 11.98
N ALA A 25 6.28 -5.33 12.81
CA ALA A 25 6.55 -4.97 14.20
C ALA A 25 7.07 -6.18 15.02
N ARG A 26 6.50 -7.38 14.82
CA ARG A 26 6.99 -8.62 15.44
C ARG A 26 8.41 -8.98 15.04
N ARG A 27 8.89 -8.49 13.89
CA ARG A 27 10.28 -8.65 13.43
C ARG A 27 11.19 -7.47 13.83
N GLY A 28 10.68 -6.50 14.59
CA GLY A 28 11.41 -5.29 14.95
C GLY A 28 11.66 -4.34 13.78
N VAL A 29 10.86 -4.44 12.71
CA VAL A 29 10.99 -3.60 11.51
C VAL A 29 9.88 -2.57 11.47
N ILE A 30 10.25 -1.34 11.11
CA ILE A 30 9.31 -0.28 10.75
C ILE A 30 9.52 0.03 9.27
N ALA A 31 8.51 -0.27 8.45
CA ALA A 31 8.56 0.02 7.03
C ALA A 31 7.89 1.36 6.70
N ASP A 32 8.38 2.01 5.64
CA ASP A 32 7.78 3.18 5.04
C ASP A 32 7.25 2.80 3.64
N LEU A 33 5.96 3.05 3.39
CA LEU A 33 5.29 2.86 2.11
C LEU A 33 4.85 4.22 1.56
N TYR A 34 5.04 4.39 0.26
CA TYR A 34 4.52 5.52 -0.50
C TYR A 34 3.62 4.98 -1.62
N VAL A 35 2.31 5.21 -1.49
CA VAL A 35 1.25 4.59 -2.29
C VAL A 35 0.78 5.51 -3.41
N PHE A 36 0.49 4.93 -4.57
CA PHE A 36 0.05 5.62 -5.78
C PHE A 36 -1.36 5.19 -6.21
N GLY A 37 -1.84 5.83 -7.28
CA GLY A 37 -2.96 5.34 -8.09
C GLY A 37 -4.26 5.14 -7.33
N GLY A 38 -4.95 4.04 -7.62
CA GLY A 38 -6.28 3.75 -7.08
C GLY A 38 -6.30 3.64 -5.54
N ALA A 39 -5.25 3.08 -4.95
CA ALA A 39 -5.11 2.95 -3.50
C ALA A 39 -4.89 4.31 -2.82
N ALA A 40 -4.05 5.17 -3.40
CA ALA A 40 -3.87 6.54 -2.91
C ALA A 40 -5.20 7.32 -2.94
N MET A 41 -5.96 7.19 -4.03
CA MET A 41 -7.29 7.79 -4.15
C MET A 41 -8.25 7.26 -3.08
N ALA A 42 -8.32 5.94 -2.86
CA ALA A 42 -9.19 5.33 -1.86
C ALA A 42 -8.86 5.77 -0.42
N LEU A 43 -7.57 5.97 -0.12
CA LEU A 43 -7.09 6.33 1.21
C LEU A 43 -7.20 7.84 1.51
N ALA A 44 -6.86 8.68 0.55
CA ALA A 44 -6.66 10.12 0.79
C ALA A 44 -7.77 11.03 0.22
N TYR A 45 -8.50 10.62 -0.83
CA TYR A 45 -9.31 11.57 -1.63
C TYR A 45 -10.75 11.13 -1.94
N ASP A 46 -11.03 9.85 -2.17
CA ASP A 46 -12.39 9.32 -2.38
C ASP A 46 -12.56 7.93 -1.75
N ALA A 47 -13.11 7.91 -0.54
CA ALA A 47 -13.34 6.68 0.24
C ALA A 47 -14.32 5.69 -0.41
N ARG A 48 -15.07 6.09 -1.45
CA ARG A 48 -15.96 5.17 -2.20
C ARG A 48 -15.20 4.36 -3.25
N ARG A 49 -13.94 4.68 -3.52
CA ARG A 49 -13.13 3.99 -4.50
C ARG A 49 -12.65 2.66 -3.95
N ALA A 50 -12.62 1.65 -4.81
CA ALA A 50 -11.94 0.39 -4.57
C ALA A 50 -10.98 0.09 -5.73
N THR A 51 -9.91 -0.65 -5.44
CA THR A 51 -8.84 -1.00 -6.38
C THR A 51 -8.60 -2.50 -6.36
N ARG A 52 -7.91 -3.05 -7.37
CA ARG A 52 -7.54 -4.47 -7.37
C ARG A 52 -6.25 -4.73 -6.60
N ASP A 53 -5.40 -3.71 -6.55
CA ASP A 53 -4.07 -3.72 -5.98
C ASP A 53 -3.67 -2.35 -5.45
N ILE A 54 -2.58 -2.39 -4.70
CA ILE A 54 -1.89 -1.26 -4.12
C ILE A 54 -0.53 -1.16 -4.80
N ASP A 55 -0.39 -0.14 -5.65
CA ASP A 55 0.90 0.27 -6.17
C ASP A 55 1.61 1.12 -5.11
N ALA A 56 2.83 0.75 -4.74
CA ALA A 56 3.62 1.48 -3.77
C ALA A 56 5.12 1.38 -4.05
N VAL A 57 5.89 2.32 -3.52
CA VAL A 57 7.33 2.15 -3.28
C VAL A 57 7.51 1.95 -1.79
N PHE A 58 8.36 1.00 -1.39
CA PHE A 58 8.52 0.68 0.02
C PHE A 58 9.94 0.31 0.42
N GLN A 59 10.26 0.64 1.67
CA GLN A 59 11.54 0.31 2.29
C GLN A 59 11.33 -0.18 3.73
N PRO A 60 12.07 -1.22 4.18
CA PRO A 60 13.02 -2.03 3.40
C PRO A 60 12.32 -3.06 2.47
N HIS A 61 12.78 -3.16 1.21
CA HIS A 61 12.09 -3.91 0.15
C HIS A 61 11.84 -5.41 0.47
N GLY A 62 12.89 -6.18 0.75
CA GLY A 62 12.79 -7.66 0.82
C GLY A 62 11.82 -8.16 1.89
N ILE A 63 11.95 -7.67 3.12
CA ILE A 63 11.10 -8.10 4.23
C ILE A 63 9.65 -7.62 4.07
N VAL A 64 9.42 -6.44 3.48
CA VAL A 64 8.06 -5.97 3.18
C VAL A 64 7.41 -6.89 2.15
N LEU A 65 8.14 -7.27 1.10
CA LEU A 65 7.62 -8.19 0.08
C LEU A 65 7.28 -9.58 0.67
N ASP A 66 8.15 -10.13 1.51
CA ASP A 66 7.93 -11.43 2.14
C ASP A 66 6.71 -11.40 3.08
N GLU A 67 6.58 -10.37 3.90
CA GLU A 67 5.44 -10.25 4.81
C GLU A 67 4.14 -9.89 4.09
N ALA A 68 4.21 -9.14 2.99
CA ALA A 68 3.04 -8.84 2.16
C ALA A 68 2.48 -10.11 1.50
N ARG A 69 3.33 -11.03 1.03
CA ARG A 69 2.89 -12.34 0.52
C ARG A 69 2.20 -13.17 1.61
N ALA A 70 2.74 -13.16 2.83
CA ALA A 70 2.12 -13.86 3.95
C ALA A 70 0.76 -13.25 4.35
N VAL A 71 0.60 -11.92 4.27
CA VAL A 71 -0.71 -11.27 4.41
C VAL A 71 -1.65 -11.68 3.27
N ALA A 72 -1.14 -11.82 2.05
CA ALA A 72 -1.91 -12.26 0.90
C ALA A 72 -2.51 -13.66 1.15
N ASP A 73 -1.68 -14.61 1.60
CA ASP A 73 -2.12 -15.95 1.96
C ASP A 73 -3.16 -15.94 3.08
N GLU A 74 -2.97 -15.07 4.08
CA GLU A 74 -3.86 -14.94 5.24
C GLU A 74 -5.24 -14.37 4.88
N LEU A 75 -5.30 -13.44 3.92
CA LEU A 75 -6.52 -12.76 3.49
C LEU A 75 -7.15 -13.37 2.23
N GLY A 76 -6.49 -14.33 1.59
CA GLY A 76 -6.90 -14.85 0.28
C GLY A 76 -6.77 -13.81 -0.84
N LEU A 77 -5.85 -12.85 -0.69
CA LEU A 77 -5.55 -11.87 -1.72
C LEU A 77 -4.54 -12.43 -2.73
N PRO A 78 -4.54 -11.93 -3.98
CA PRO A 78 -3.47 -12.24 -4.91
C PRO A 78 -2.11 -11.79 -4.36
N HIS A 79 -1.03 -12.52 -4.63
CA HIS A 79 0.33 -12.18 -4.15
C HIS A 79 0.86 -10.83 -4.65
N TRP A 80 0.21 -10.25 -5.67
CA TRP A 80 0.50 -8.93 -6.23
C TRP A 80 -0.37 -7.80 -5.67
N TRP A 81 -1.18 -8.06 -4.62
CA TRP A 81 -2.04 -7.05 -3.97
C TRP A 81 -1.27 -5.82 -3.50
N LEU A 82 0.02 -5.99 -3.16
CA LEU A 82 0.99 -4.92 -2.95
C LEU A 82 2.12 -5.12 -3.96
N ASN A 83 2.34 -4.14 -4.82
CA ASN A 83 3.36 -4.21 -5.86
C ASN A 83 4.01 -2.84 -6.14
N GLU A 84 5.07 -2.83 -6.95
CA GLU A 84 5.87 -1.61 -7.25
C GLU A 84 5.74 -1.14 -8.70
N GLN A 85 4.65 -1.49 -9.40
CA GLN A 85 4.52 -1.18 -10.83
C GLN A 85 4.46 0.33 -11.11
N ALA A 86 3.96 1.14 -10.17
CA ALA A 86 3.93 2.59 -10.31
C ALA A 86 5.22 3.32 -9.90
N SER A 87 6.29 2.60 -9.52
CA SER A 87 7.56 3.21 -9.08
C SER A 87 8.20 4.12 -10.14
N ALA A 88 7.94 3.88 -11.43
CA ALA A 88 8.42 4.70 -12.53
C ALA A 88 7.84 6.13 -12.57
N TYR A 89 6.72 6.38 -11.87
CA TYR A 89 6.04 7.69 -11.87
C TYR A 89 6.48 8.59 -10.72
N VAL A 90 7.48 8.18 -9.92
CA VAL A 90 8.03 9.05 -8.87
C VAL A 90 8.84 10.17 -9.52
N ALA A 91 8.31 11.40 -9.45
CA ALA A 91 8.98 12.56 -10.00
C ALA A 91 10.37 12.76 -9.34
N PRO A 92 11.39 13.16 -10.12
CA PRO A 92 12.68 13.56 -9.56
C PRO A 92 12.49 14.77 -8.64
N GLY A 93 12.65 14.57 -7.33
CA GLY A 93 12.43 15.61 -6.31
C GLY A 93 11.61 15.17 -5.10
N GLY A 94 10.91 14.03 -5.21
CA GLY A 94 10.06 13.49 -4.14
C GLY A 94 8.76 14.27 -3.96
N ASP A 95 7.93 13.81 -3.02
CA ASP A 95 6.61 14.39 -2.75
C ASP A 95 6.56 15.00 -1.34
N ALA A 96 6.88 16.30 -1.25
CA ALA A 96 6.94 17.02 0.01
C ALA A 96 5.57 17.20 0.68
N THR A 97 4.48 17.01 -0.07
CA THR A 97 3.10 17.24 0.41
C THR A 97 2.32 15.94 0.58
N ALA A 98 2.99 14.79 0.45
CA ALA A 98 2.38 13.47 0.60
C ALA A 98 1.69 13.33 1.97
N PRO A 99 0.35 13.20 2.04
CA PRO A 99 -0.33 13.03 3.31
C PRO A 99 0.00 11.67 3.94
N ARG A 100 0.23 11.67 5.26
CA ARG A 100 0.26 10.44 6.06
C ARG A 100 -1.18 9.91 6.15
N VAL A 101 -1.42 8.73 5.58
CA VAL A 101 -2.76 8.14 5.49
C VAL A 101 -2.97 6.95 6.43
N PHE A 102 -1.88 6.35 6.91
CA PHE A 102 -1.91 5.25 7.86
C PHE A 102 -0.65 5.24 8.72
N ASP A 103 -0.81 4.95 10.00
CA ASP A 103 0.27 4.85 10.97
C ASP A 103 0.07 3.62 11.86
N HIS A 104 1.15 2.90 12.11
CA HIS A 104 1.21 1.66 12.87
C HIS A 104 2.63 1.42 13.39
N PRO A 105 2.82 0.77 14.56
CA PRO A 105 4.15 0.52 15.12
C PRO A 105 5.19 -0.12 14.17
N GLY A 106 4.75 -0.88 13.17
CA GLY A 106 5.62 -1.51 12.16
C GLY A 106 5.47 -0.96 10.73
N LEU A 107 4.57 0.01 10.50
CA LEU A 107 4.24 0.46 9.15
C LEU A 107 3.76 1.91 9.11
N ARG A 108 4.41 2.72 8.29
CA ARG A 108 4.05 4.12 8.03
C ARG A 108 3.71 4.26 6.55
N VAL A 109 2.50 4.73 6.22
CA VAL A 109 2.05 4.83 4.81
C VAL A 109 1.73 6.28 4.46
N ALA A 110 2.35 6.79 3.40
CA ALA A 110 1.99 8.05 2.78
C ALA A 110 1.31 7.78 1.43
N ALA A 111 0.34 8.61 1.06
CA ALA A 111 -0.25 8.57 -0.27
C ALA A 111 0.36 9.68 -1.15
N ALA A 112 0.46 9.44 -2.45
CA ALA A 112 0.85 10.47 -3.40
C ALA A 112 -0.08 11.69 -3.32
N SER A 113 0.51 12.88 -3.35
CA SER A 113 -0.19 14.15 -3.43
C SER A 113 -0.97 14.26 -4.74
N PRO A 114 -1.99 15.14 -4.81
CA PRO A 114 -2.77 15.31 -6.03
C PRO A 114 -1.90 15.69 -7.24
N GLU A 115 -0.86 16.48 -7.01
CA GLU A 115 0.11 16.88 -8.05
C GLU A 115 0.85 15.66 -8.62
N HIS A 116 1.31 14.75 -7.76
CA HIS A 116 1.98 13.51 -8.19
C HIS A 116 1.04 12.46 -8.77
N LEU A 117 -0.26 12.52 -8.47
CA LEU A 117 -1.26 11.63 -9.07
C LEU A 117 -1.71 12.07 -10.47
N LEU A 118 -1.47 13.34 -10.85
CA LEU A 118 -1.91 13.94 -12.12
C LEU A 118 -0.75 14.20 -13.11
N ALA A 119 0.50 13.93 -12.71
CA ALA A 119 1.72 14.21 -13.46
C ALA A 119 2.02 13.20 -14.57
#